data_AF-A0A972S4Q1-F1
#
_entry.id   AF-A0A972S4Q1-F1
#
_cell.length_a   1.000
_cell.length_b   1.000
_cell.length_c   1.000
_cell.angle_alpha   90.00
_cell.angle_beta   90.00
_cell.angle_gamma   90.00
#
_symmetry.space_group_name_H-M   'P 1'
#
loop_
_entity.id
_entity.type
_entity.pdbx_description
1 polymer ?
#
loop_
_entity_poly.entity_id
_entity_poly.type
_entity_poly.pdbx_seq_one_letter_code
_entity_poly.pdbx_strand_id
1 'polypeptide(L)'
;MKKRNSIFSLPFWKSLLFVQNKYHQHGVLLHTLRVVWEVLKAGEFQMLPAAFLHDIGKPFVAYVKDEEDKEYNEYSFTDHEELSYQIIKNWPFLSQYTKDLVRYHYLIRDMQKSKKEDLPRYAKKVEIWEKLDDEFKKDLELFLKFDDLGKGKRRR
;
A
#
# COMPACT_ATOMS: atom_id res chain seq x y z
N MET A 1 18.57 -10.62 -1.85
CA MET A 1 18.25 -9.30 -2.45
C MET A 1 16.73 -9.18 -2.61
N LYS A 2 16.08 -8.14 -2.06
CA LYS A 2 14.70 -7.82 -2.45
C LYS A 2 14.73 -7.48 -3.95
N LYS A 3 14.06 -8.27 -4.80
CA LYS A 3 13.95 -7.98 -6.24
C LYS A 3 13.35 -6.58 -6.40
N ARG A 4 14.08 -5.69 -7.07
CA ARG A 4 13.57 -4.39 -7.51
C ARG A 4 13.40 -4.45 -9.02
N ASN A 5 12.16 -4.35 -9.48
CA ASN A 5 11.84 -4.21 -10.88
C ASN A 5 12.34 -2.85 -11.37
N SER A 6 13.00 -2.82 -12.54
CA SER A 6 13.23 -1.56 -13.24
C SER A 6 11.92 -1.06 -13.85
N ILE A 7 11.85 0.24 -14.15
CA ILE A 7 10.72 0.82 -14.90
C ILE A 7 10.58 0.25 -16.31
N PHE A 8 11.55 -0.54 -16.79
CA PHE A 8 11.51 -1.21 -18.09
C PHE A 8 11.08 -2.68 -17.98
N SER A 9 10.82 -3.19 -16.78
CA SER A 9 10.48 -4.58 -16.59
C SER A 9 8.99 -4.86 -16.87
N LEU A 10 8.71 -6.05 -17.39
CA LEU A 10 7.33 -6.48 -17.63
C LEU A 10 6.49 -6.54 -16.35
N PRO A 11 6.98 -7.08 -15.21
CA PRO A 11 6.23 -7.04 -13.95
C PRO A 11 5.86 -5.63 -13.48
N PHE A 12 6.74 -4.64 -13.70
CA PHE A 12 6.45 -3.25 -13.37
C PHE A 12 5.21 -2.74 -14.10
N TRP A 13 5.21 -2.83 -15.44
CA TRP A 13 4.10 -2.32 -16.25
C TRP A 13 2.82 -3.13 -16.09
N LYS A 14 2.93 -4.47 -15.99
CA LYS A 14 1.75 -5.33 -15.76
C LYS A 14 1.09 -5.02 -14.43
N SER A 15 1.87 -4.87 -13.37
CA SER A 15 1.32 -4.56 -12.05
C SER A 15 0.76 -3.15 -11.94
N LEU A 16 1.43 -2.18 -12.57
CA LEU A 16 0.98 -0.79 -12.61
C LEU A 16 -0.36 -0.64 -13.35
N LEU A 17 -0.48 -1.21 -14.54
CA LEU A 17 -1.58 -0.90 -15.45
C LEU A 17 -2.74 -1.90 -15.39
N PHE A 18 -2.48 -3.19 -15.15
CA PHE A 18 -3.45 -4.24 -15.46
C PHE A 18 -3.85 -5.11 -14.27
N VAL A 19 -2.90 -5.61 -13.48
CA VAL A 19 -3.19 -6.67 -12.49
C VAL A 19 -2.40 -6.51 -11.19
N GLN A 20 -3.07 -6.60 -10.05
CA GLN A 20 -2.41 -6.75 -8.75
C GLN A 20 -2.58 -8.19 -8.25
N ASN A 21 -3.43 -8.39 -7.25
CA ASN A 21 -3.77 -9.67 -6.64
C ASN A 21 -5.29 -9.85 -6.57
N LYS A 22 -5.75 -10.99 -6.07
CA LYS A 22 -7.17 -11.33 -5.91
C LYS A 22 -8.03 -10.28 -5.21
N TYR A 23 -7.44 -9.47 -4.34
CA TYR A 23 -8.16 -8.45 -3.59
C TYR A 23 -8.45 -7.18 -4.39
N HIS A 24 -7.80 -6.96 -5.53
CA HIS A 24 -7.91 -5.73 -6.32
C HIS A 24 -8.49 -6.03 -7.70
N GLN A 25 -9.52 -5.27 -8.07
CA GLN A 25 -10.15 -5.39 -9.39
C GLN A 25 -9.21 -4.94 -10.53
N HIS A 26 -8.30 -4.01 -10.24
CA HIS A 26 -7.49 -3.30 -11.22
C HIS A 26 -5.99 -3.28 -10.86
N GLY A 27 -5.16 -2.85 -11.81
CA GLY A 27 -3.75 -2.51 -11.58
C GLY A 27 -3.57 -1.38 -10.55
N VAL A 28 -2.33 -1.14 -10.13
CA VAL A 28 -1.99 -0.14 -9.11
C VAL A 28 -2.49 1.26 -9.48
N LEU A 29 -2.30 1.70 -10.73
CA LEU A 29 -2.68 3.05 -11.14
C LEU A 29 -4.17 3.34 -10.94
N LEU A 30 -5.04 2.45 -11.44
CA LEU A 30 -6.49 2.68 -11.33
C LEU A 30 -6.97 2.51 -9.88
N HIS A 31 -6.36 1.62 -9.11
CA HIS A 31 -6.61 1.53 -7.67
C HIS A 31 -6.27 2.86 -6.96
N THR A 32 -5.07 3.40 -7.17
CA THR A 32 -4.63 4.70 -6.65
C THR A 32 -5.60 5.83 -7.01
N LEU A 33 -6.03 5.90 -8.28
CA LEU A 33 -7.00 6.91 -8.71
C LEU A 33 -8.37 6.77 -8.01
N ARG A 34 -8.79 5.55 -7.69
CA ARG A 34 -10.02 5.30 -6.92
C ARG A 34 -9.86 5.72 -5.46
N VAL A 35 -8.72 5.47 -4.83
CA VAL A 35 -8.44 5.96 -3.47
C VAL A 35 -8.48 7.50 -3.45
N VAL A 36 -7.85 8.14 -4.43
CA VAL A 36 -7.91 9.60 -4.63
C VAL A 36 -9.36 10.09 -4.75
N TRP A 37 -10.18 9.40 -5.54
CA TRP A 37 -11.60 9.72 -5.69
C TRP A 37 -12.36 9.66 -4.36
N GLU A 38 -12.17 8.61 -3.56
CA GLU A 38 -12.85 8.48 -2.26
C GLU A 38 -12.39 9.54 -1.25
N VAL A 39 -11.09 9.88 -1.24
CA VAL A 39 -10.56 10.99 -0.43
C VAL A 39 -11.17 12.33 -0.83
N LEU A 40 -11.26 12.62 -2.14
CA LEU A 40 -11.88 13.84 -2.65
C LEU A 40 -13.36 13.92 -2.30
N LYS A 41 -14.08 12.81 -2.46
CA LYS A 41 -15.51 12.71 -2.14
C LYS A 41 -15.78 12.93 -0.65
N ALA A 42 -14.87 12.50 0.22
CA ALA A 42 -14.96 12.70 1.66
C ALA A 42 -14.53 14.10 2.13
N GLY A 43 -13.86 14.89 1.28
CA GLY A 43 -13.32 16.19 1.64
C GLY A 43 -12.03 16.12 2.46
N GLU A 44 -11.39 14.96 2.54
CA GLU A 44 -10.18 14.70 3.35
C GLU A 44 -8.91 15.14 2.62
N PHE A 45 -8.85 16.40 2.19
CA PHE A 45 -7.80 16.90 1.29
C PHE A 45 -6.38 16.78 1.84
N GLN A 46 -6.21 16.73 3.16
CA GLN A 46 -4.92 16.49 3.81
C GLN A 46 -4.32 15.11 3.43
N MET A 47 -5.17 14.12 3.14
CA MET A 47 -4.76 12.77 2.75
C MET A 47 -4.46 12.65 1.26
N LEU A 48 -4.78 13.66 0.44
CA LEU A 48 -4.67 13.60 -1.01
C LEU A 48 -3.25 13.26 -1.50
N PRO A 49 -2.17 13.87 -0.96
CA PRO A 49 -0.81 13.50 -1.37
C PRO A 49 -0.49 12.02 -1.06
N ALA A 50 -0.95 11.51 0.08
CA ALA A 50 -0.76 10.10 0.44
C ALA A 50 -1.61 9.18 -0.45
N ALA A 51 -2.83 9.60 -0.81
CA ALA A 51 -3.71 8.86 -1.71
C ALA A 51 -3.02 8.58 -3.05
N PHE A 52 -2.32 9.56 -3.62
CA PHE A 52 -1.54 9.38 -4.84
C PHE A 52 -0.29 8.50 -4.68
N LEU A 53 0.28 8.41 -3.48
CA LEU A 53 1.65 7.90 -3.29
C LEU A 53 1.74 6.62 -2.45
N HIS A 54 0.69 6.21 -1.74
CA HIS A 54 0.73 5.08 -0.78
C HIS A 54 1.31 3.80 -1.42
N ASP A 55 0.97 3.56 -2.68
CA ASP A 55 1.34 2.38 -3.45
C ASP A 55 2.41 2.59 -4.52
N ILE A 56 3.09 3.74 -4.55
CA ILE A 56 4.10 4.05 -5.58
C ILE A 56 5.25 2.99 -5.62
N GLY A 57 5.50 2.33 -4.49
CA GLY A 57 6.47 1.24 -4.38
C GLY A 57 6.02 -0.09 -4.96
N LYS A 58 4.71 -0.38 -5.09
CA LYS A 58 4.20 -1.70 -5.50
C LYS A 58 4.81 -2.20 -6.82
N PRO A 59 4.81 -1.44 -7.92
CA PRO A 59 5.36 -1.92 -9.19
C PRO A 59 6.84 -2.33 -9.12
N PHE A 60 7.60 -1.64 -8.27
CA PHE A 60 9.02 -1.93 -8.06
C PHE A 60 9.27 -3.23 -7.29
N VAL A 61 8.31 -3.73 -6.51
CA VAL A 61 8.42 -4.99 -5.75
C VAL A 61 7.43 -6.05 -6.21
N ALA A 62 6.81 -5.90 -7.38
CA ALA A 62 5.92 -6.90 -7.93
C ALA A 62 6.66 -8.21 -8.23
N TYR A 63 6.20 -9.33 -7.67
CA TYR A 63 6.71 -10.67 -7.97
C TYR A 63 5.62 -11.73 -7.88
N VAL A 64 5.84 -12.87 -8.54
CA VAL A 64 4.98 -14.06 -8.43
C VAL A 64 5.45 -14.85 -7.21
N LYS A 65 4.60 -14.98 -6.18
CA LYS A 65 4.99 -15.56 -4.89
C LYS A 65 4.87 -17.07 -4.83
N ASP A 66 3.78 -17.60 -5.35
CA ASP A 66 3.38 -19.01 -5.25
C ASP A 66 2.63 -19.46 -6.51
N GLU A 67 2.23 -20.74 -6.55
CA GLU A 67 1.53 -21.29 -7.71
C GLU A 67 0.15 -20.64 -7.91
N GLU A 68 -0.49 -20.08 -6.88
CA GLU A 68 -1.73 -19.30 -7.03
C GLU A 68 -1.47 -18.03 -7.85
N ASP A 69 -0.46 -17.23 -7.47
CA ASP A 69 -0.08 -16.03 -8.25
C ASP A 69 0.23 -16.40 -9.71
N LYS A 70 0.86 -17.55 -9.95
CA LYS A 70 1.21 -18.04 -11.29
C LYS A 70 -0.01 -18.49 -12.09
N GLU A 71 -0.94 -19.21 -11.47
CA GLU A 71 -2.19 -19.68 -12.08
C GLU A 71 -3.05 -18.50 -12.54
N TYR A 72 -3.19 -17.47 -11.70
CA TYR A 72 -4.06 -16.33 -11.97
C TYR A 72 -3.35 -15.12 -12.61
N ASN A 73 -2.05 -15.25 -12.93
CA ASN A 73 -1.21 -14.16 -13.44
C ASN A 73 -1.23 -12.90 -12.55
N GLU A 74 -1.10 -13.11 -11.25
CA GLU A 74 -1.14 -12.09 -10.19
C GLU A 74 0.25 -11.82 -9.59
N TYR A 75 0.31 -10.77 -8.78
CA TYR A 75 1.53 -10.31 -8.12
C TYR A 75 1.33 -10.11 -6.62
N SER A 76 2.38 -10.45 -5.89
CA SER A 76 2.59 -10.11 -4.50
C SER A 76 3.55 -8.92 -4.35
N PHE A 77 3.41 -8.17 -3.25
CA PHE A 77 4.08 -6.88 -3.03
C PHE A 77 4.65 -6.76 -1.61
N THR A 78 5.70 -7.53 -1.32
CA THR A 78 6.28 -7.57 0.03
C THR A 78 7.01 -6.26 0.36
N ASP A 79 6.62 -5.65 1.49
CA ASP A 79 7.17 -4.41 2.04
C ASP A 79 7.14 -3.23 1.05
N HIS A 80 6.08 -3.14 0.25
CA HIS A 80 5.89 -2.05 -0.71
C HIS A 80 5.70 -0.69 -0.02
N GLU A 81 5.16 -0.66 1.19
CA GLU A 81 4.91 0.54 1.99
C GLU A 81 6.22 1.21 2.41
N GLU A 82 7.19 0.39 2.86
CA GLU A 82 8.53 0.87 3.17
C GLU A 82 9.24 1.35 1.89
N LEU A 83 9.05 0.66 0.75
CA LEU A 83 9.63 1.15 -0.50
C LEU A 83 8.99 2.47 -0.97
N SER A 84 7.66 2.60 -0.86
CA SER A 84 6.94 3.85 -1.15
C SER A 84 7.52 4.99 -0.31
N TYR A 85 7.70 4.77 1.01
CA TYR A 85 8.36 5.72 1.89
C TYR A 85 9.78 6.07 1.44
N GLN A 86 10.61 5.08 1.12
CA GLN A 86 11.99 5.31 0.68
C GLN A 86 12.08 6.10 -0.63
N ILE A 87 11.09 5.99 -1.52
CA ILE A 87 11.00 6.79 -2.75
C ILE A 87 10.74 8.26 -2.42
N ILE A 88 9.86 8.54 -1.45
CA ILE A 88 9.35 9.89 -1.18
C ILE A 88 10.02 10.61 0.00
N LYS A 89 10.79 9.90 0.85
CA LYS A 89 11.30 10.41 2.15
C LYS A 89 12.07 11.73 2.03
N ASN A 90 12.82 11.90 0.94
CA ASN A 90 13.69 13.05 0.70
C ASN A 90 13.02 14.12 -0.19
N TRP A 91 11.74 13.98 -0.54
CA TRP A 91 11.03 14.99 -1.31
C TRP A 91 10.70 16.17 -0.38
N PRO A 92 11.22 17.38 -0.66
CA PRO A 92 11.14 18.50 0.28
C PRO A 92 9.74 19.13 0.33
N PHE A 93 8.92 18.92 -0.71
CA PHE A 93 7.56 19.44 -0.82
C PHE A 93 6.50 18.55 -0.16
N LEU A 94 6.87 17.37 0.36
CA LEU A 94 5.96 16.50 1.09
C LEU A 94 6.12 16.70 2.59
N SER A 95 5.00 16.85 3.28
CA SER A 95 4.96 16.92 4.74
C SER A 95 5.38 15.59 5.38
N GLN A 96 5.81 15.63 6.64
CA GLN A 96 6.09 14.42 7.41
C GLN A 96 4.84 13.56 7.56
N TYR A 97 3.68 14.19 7.79
CA TYR A 97 2.37 13.54 7.81
C TYR A 97 2.13 12.66 6.57
N THR A 98 2.32 13.20 5.36
CA THR A 98 2.16 12.41 4.12
C THR A 98 3.12 11.23 4.07
N LYS A 99 4.37 11.44 4.46
CA LYS A 99 5.41 10.39 4.43
C LYS A 99 5.06 9.26 5.40
N ASP A 100 4.59 9.60 6.60
CA ASP A 100 4.17 8.63 7.60
C ASP A 100 2.89 7.91 7.18
N LEU A 101 1.92 8.62 6.62
CA LEU A 101 0.67 8.02 6.13
C LEU A 101 0.98 7.00 5.02
N VAL A 102 1.84 7.34 4.06
CA VAL A 102 2.33 6.39 3.04
C VAL A 102 3.04 5.18 3.66
N ARG A 103 3.91 5.40 4.65
CA ARG A 103 4.69 4.34 5.27
C ARG A 103 3.84 3.37 6.09
N TYR A 104 2.81 3.88 6.77
CA TYR A 104 2.05 3.15 7.78
C TYR A 104 0.61 2.84 7.36
N HIS A 105 0.15 3.22 6.16
CA HIS A 105 -1.24 3.00 5.73
C HIS A 105 -1.71 1.54 5.84
N TYR A 106 -0.80 0.56 5.73
CA TYR A 106 -1.12 -0.87 5.85
C TYR A 106 -0.80 -1.46 7.24
N LEU A 107 -0.32 -0.65 8.21
CA LEU A 107 0.15 -1.10 9.52
C LEU A 107 -0.92 -1.89 10.29
N ILE A 108 -2.16 -1.41 10.30
CA ILE A 108 -3.29 -2.05 10.97
C ILE A 108 -3.51 -3.46 10.42
N ARG A 109 -3.48 -3.62 9.09
CA ARG A 109 -3.64 -4.91 8.43
C ARG A 109 -2.44 -5.83 8.64
N ASP A 110 -1.23 -5.28 8.60
CA ASP A 110 0.00 -6.03 8.86
C ASP A 110 -0.03 -6.61 10.26
N MET A 111 -0.42 -5.82 11.28
CA MET A 111 -0.63 -6.30 12.65
C MET A 111 -1.67 -7.42 12.74
N GLN A 112 -2.84 -7.25 12.10
CA GLN A 112 -3.89 -8.28 12.12
C GLN A 112 -3.43 -9.60 11.51
N LYS A 113 -2.65 -9.53 10.42
CA LYS A 113 -2.12 -10.70 9.72
C LYS A 113 -0.98 -11.35 10.52
N SER A 114 0.00 -10.57 10.94
CA SER A 114 1.17 -11.06 11.66
C SER A 114 0.80 -11.64 13.03
N LYS A 115 -0.26 -11.14 13.69
CA LYS A 115 -0.76 -11.75 14.93
C LYS A 115 -1.11 -13.24 14.79
N LYS A 116 -1.49 -13.68 13.58
CA LYS A 116 -1.85 -15.07 13.28
C LYS A 116 -0.67 -15.88 12.74
N GLU A 117 0.22 -15.23 11.99
CA GLU A 117 1.23 -15.92 11.16
C GLU A 117 2.68 -15.72 11.65
N ASP A 118 2.98 -14.61 12.32
CA ASP A 118 4.34 -14.16 12.66
C ASP A 118 4.34 -13.24 13.90
N LEU A 119 4.38 -13.86 15.09
CA LEU A 119 4.38 -13.14 16.37
C LEU A 119 5.58 -12.18 16.53
N PRO A 120 6.81 -12.51 16.11
CA PRO A 120 7.92 -11.55 16.09
C PRO A 120 7.63 -10.29 15.24
N ARG A 121 7.04 -10.44 14.05
CA ARG A 121 6.63 -9.29 13.23
C ARG A 121 5.51 -8.51 13.90
N TYR A 122 4.55 -9.18 14.52
CA TYR A 122 3.49 -8.53 15.28
C TYR A 122 4.03 -7.65 16.41
N ALA A 123 4.93 -8.17 17.25
CA ALA A 123 5.52 -7.41 18.36
C ALA A 123 6.18 -6.11 17.87
N LYS A 124 6.97 -6.17 16.79
CA LYS A 124 7.60 -4.98 16.19
C LYS A 124 6.58 -3.95 15.69
N LYS A 125 5.43 -4.40 15.20
CA LYS A 125 4.37 -3.53 14.67
C LYS A 125 3.56 -2.88 15.78
N VAL A 126 3.34 -3.60 16.89
CA VAL A 126 2.75 -3.05 18.12
C VAL A 126 3.63 -1.92 18.67
N GLU A 127 4.95 -2.11 18.75
CA GLU A 127 5.86 -1.04 19.21
C GLU A 127 5.79 0.22 18.34
N ILE A 128 5.55 0.08 17.03
CA ILE A 128 5.34 1.22 16.13
C ILE A 128 3.99 1.86 16.44
N TRP A 129 2.92 1.06 16.50
CA TRP A 129 1.56 1.52 16.76
C TRP A 129 1.43 2.30 18.08
N GLU A 130 2.07 1.84 19.15
CA GLU A 130 2.04 2.48 20.46
C GLU A 130 2.73 3.85 20.48
N LYS A 131 3.66 4.10 19.55
CA LYS A 131 4.35 5.40 19.41
C LYS A 131 3.58 6.42 18.59
N LEU A 132 2.54 6.00 17.85
CA LEU A 132 1.70 6.90 17.09
C LEU A 132 0.73 7.60 18.04
N ASP A 133 0.46 8.88 17.79
CA ASP A 133 -0.59 9.61 18.47
C ASP A 133 -1.99 9.14 18.04
N ASP A 134 -2.98 9.40 18.87
CA ASP A 134 -4.34 8.88 18.66
C ASP A 134 -5.08 9.55 17.49
N GLU A 135 -4.67 10.75 17.08
CA GLU A 135 -5.21 11.41 15.91
C GLU A 135 -4.71 10.71 14.64
N PHE A 136 -3.41 10.46 14.55
CA PHE A 136 -2.82 9.75 13.42
C PHE A 136 -3.32 8.30 13.32
N LYS A 137 -3.60 7.61 14.44
CA LYS A 137 -4.25 6.29 14.41
C LYS A 137 -5.63 6.33 13.75
N LYS A 138 -6.43 7.36 14.03
CA LYS A 138 -7.75 7.55 13.39
C LYS A 138 -7.59 7.83 11.90
N ASP A 139 -6.58 8.60 11.52
CA ASP A 139 -6.28 8.87 10.11
C ASP A 139 -5.83 7.60 9.37
N LEU A 140 -5.05 6.72 10.00
CA LEU A 140 -4.71 5.41 9.44
C LEU A 140 -5.96 4.54 9.24
N GLU A 141 -6.87 4.52 10.21
CA GLU A 141 -8.14 3.79 10.08
C GLU A 141 -9.02 4.36 8.97
N LEU A 142 -9.08 5.68 8.84
CA LEU A 142 -9.86 6.36 7.81
C LEU A 142 -9.27 6.13 6.42
N PHE A 143 -7.96 6.31 6.27
CA PHE A 143 -7.25 6.08 5.02
C PHE A 143 -7.35 4.61 4.58
N LEU A 144 -7.29 3.66 5.52
CA LEU A 144 -7.50 2.25 5.23
C LEU A 144 -8.88 1.96 4.64
N LYS A 145 -9.92 2.68 5.08
CA LYS A 145 -11.27 2.58 4.48
C LYS A 145 -11.27 3.08 3.05
N PHE A 146 -10.59 4.20 2.75
CA PHE A 146 -10.47 4.69 1.37
C PHE A 146 -9.67 3.74 0.48
N ASP A 147 -8.57 3.19 0.99
CA ASP A 147 -7.79 2.13 0.34
C ASP A 147 -8.70 0.95 -0.03
N ASP A 148 -9.54 0.50 0.90
CA ASP A 148 -10.48 -0.61 0.70
C ASP A 148 -11.57 -0.33 -0.33
N LEU A 149 -12.18 0.85 -0.30
CA LEU A 149 -13.13 1.27 -1.33
C LEU A 149 -12.45 1.37 -2.71
N GLY A 150 -11.18 1.74 -2.74
CA GLY A 150 -10.35 1.78 -3.94
C GLY A 150 -10.08 0.44 -4.59
N LYS A 151 -10.24 -0.68 -3.86
CA LYS A 151 -9.97 -2.04 -4.39
C LYS A 151 -10.99 -2.51 -5.42
N GLY A 152 -12.23 -2.01 -5.34
CA GLY A 152 -13.33 -2.44 -6.19
C GLY A 152 -13.82 -3.85 -5.87
N LYS A 153 -14.40 -4.53 -6.87
CA LYS A 153 -14.90 -5.89 -6.67
C LYS A 153 -13.73 -6.84 -6.55
N ARG A 154 -13.73 -7.64 -5.47
CA ARG A 154 -12.79 -8.75 -5.29
C ARG A 154 -12.88 -9.69 -6.50
N ARG A 155 -11.74 -10.14 -7.01
CA ARG A 155 -11.68 -11.02 -8.19
C ARG A 155 -12.12 -12.45 -7.88
N ARG A 156 -11.80 -12.92 -6.67
CA ARG A 156 -12.20 -14.21 -6.08
C ARG A 156 -11.92 -14.25 -4.57
#